data_AF-A0A522YXR0-F1
#
_entry.id   AF-A0A522YXR0-F1
#
_cell.length_a   1.000
_cell.length_b   1.000
_cell.length_c   1.000
_cell.angle_alpha   90.00
_cell.angle_beta   90.00
_cell.angle_gamma   90.00
#
_symmetry.space_group_name_H-M   'P 1'
#
loop_
_entity.id
_entity.type
_entity.pdbx_description
1 polymer ?
#
loop_
_entity_poly.entity_id
_entity_poly.type
_entity_poly.pdbx_seq_one_letter_code
_entity_poly.pdbx_strand_id
1 'polypeptide(L)' 'MLADELNKDSQLNDLIAKQSVKDATIFVDPSNNGVRIYSKWENSHDFKITKDMYAIYDKIAECIKKI' A
#
# COMPACT_ATOMS: atom_id res chain seq x y z
N MET A 1 12.82 -11.53 2.23
CA MET A 1 11.60 -11.40 3.07
C MET A 1 10.63 -10.45 2.39
N LEU A 2 9.33 -10.42 2.74
CA LEU A 2 8.35 -9.53 2.10
C LEU A 2 8.80 -8.06 2.07
N ALA A 3 9.39 -7.57 3.18
CA ALA A 3 9.92 -6.21 3.26
C ALA A 3 11.02 -5.94 2.22
N ASP A 4 11.91 -6.90 1.97
CA ASP A 4 12.99 -6.72 0.99
C ASP A 4 12.44 -6.61 -0.44
N GLU A 5 11.39 -7.37 -0.77
CA GLU A 5 10.79 -7.29 -2.11
C GLU A 5 9.98 -6.01 -2.31
N LEU A 6 9.26 -5.55 -1.29
CA LEU A 6 8.59 -4.25 -1.35
C LEU A 6 9.60 -3.11 -1.51
N ASN A 7 10.72 -3.14 -0.79
CA ASN A 7 11.76 -2.11 -0.86
C ASN A 7 12.48 -2.05 -2.23
N LYS A 8 12.47 -3.14 -3.01
CA LYS A 8 13.05 -3.16 -4.36
C LYS A 8 12.14 -2.54 -5.43
N ASP A 9 10.84 -2.36 -5.18
CA ASP A 9 9.93 -1.71 -6.13
C ASP A 9 10.12 -0.19 -6.07
N SER A 10 10.96 0.34 -6.95
CA SER A 10 11.24 1.77 -7.02
C SER A 10 10.00 2.62 -7.31
N GLN A 11 9.03 2.10 -8.08
CA GLN A 11 7.80 2.81 -8.36
C GLN A 11 6.88 2.88 -7.14
N LEU A 12 6.83 1.80 -6.35
CA LEU A 12 6.13 1.80 -5.07
C LEU A 12 6.74 2.84 -4.13
N ASN A 13 8.08 2.88 -4.04
CA ASN A 13 8.79 3.83 -3.21
C ASN A 13 8.51 5.29 -3.63
N ASP A 14 8.52 5.58 -4.92
CA ASP A 14 8.21 6.91 -5.47
C ASP A 14 6.76 7.34 -5.17
N LEU A 15 5.81 6.40 -5.17
CA LEU A 15 4.41 6.68 -4.84
C LEU A 15 4.23 6.93 -3.34
N ILE A 16 4.86 6.12 -2.48
CA ILE A 16 4.82 6.27 -1.02
C ILE A 16 5.45 7.60 -0.58
N ALA A 17 6.56 8.01 -1.19
CA ALA A 17 7.27 9.24 -0.85
C ALA A 17 6.44 10.53 -1.08
N LYS A 18 5.41 10.47 -1.93
CA LYS A 18 4.50 11.60 -2.20
C LYS A 18 3.37 11.73 -1.19
N GLN A 19 3.17 10.73 -0.34
CA GLN A 19 2.07 10.70 0.60
C GLN A 19 2.48 11.29 1.96
N SER A 20 1.48 11.70 2.75
CA SER A 20 1.70 12.22 4.11
C SER A 20 2.24 11.11 5.04
N VAL A 21 3.16 11.42 5.95
CA VAL A 21 3.55 10.44 6.99
C VAL A 21 2.55 10.35 8.14
N LYS A 22 1.59 11.28 8.23
CA LYS A 22 0.58 11.30 9.28
C LYS A 22 -0.34 10.08 9.16
N ASP A 23 -0.44 9.30 10.23
CA ASP A 23 -1.26 8.08 10.31
C ASP A 23 -1.01 7.07 9.18
N ALA A 24 0.21 7.07 8.61
CA ALA A 24 0.63 6.20 7.51
C ALA A 24 0.80 4.74 7.96
N THR A 25 -0.31 4.10 8.29
CA THR A 25 -0.37 2.67 8.63
C THR A 25 -1.22 1.95 7.58
N ILE A 26 -0.61 0.94 6.95
CA ILE A 26 -1.29 0.03 6.03
C ILE A 26 -1.29 -1.35 6.67
N PHE A 27 -2.47 -1.94 6.76
CA PHE A 27 -2.67 -3.31 7.22
C PHE A 27 -2.91 -4.20 6.02
N VAL A 28 -2.27 -5.37 6.03
CA VAL A 28 -2.40 -6.34 4.96
C VAL A 28 -2.69 -7.70 5.56
N ASP A 29 -3.91 -8.17 5.37
CA ASP A 29 -4.40 -9.45 5.89
C ASP A 29 -4.58 -10.44 4.72
N PRO A 30 -3.79 -11.52 4.67
CA PRO A 30 -4.08 -12.65 3.80
C PRO A 30 -5.44 -13.24 4.16
N SER A 31 -6.23 -13.57 3.16
CA SER A 31 -7.52 -14.27 3.31
C SER A 31 -7.54 -15.49 2.40
N ASN A 32 -8.46 -16.42 2.64
CA ASN A 32 -8.54 -17.69 1.90
C ASN A 32 -8.58 -17.51 0.36
N ASN A 33 -9.14 -16.39 -0.14
CA ASN A 33 -9.34 -16.13 -1.56
C ASN A 33 -8.66 -14.83 -2.06
N GLY A 34 -7.74 -14.24 -1.30
CA GLY A 34 -7.08 -13.01 -1.72
C GLY A 34 -6.40 -12.24 -0.59
N VAL A 35 -6.05 -10.98 -0.86
CA VAL A 35 -5.38 -10.10 0.09
C VAL A 35 -6.32 -8.94 0.43
N ARG A 36 -6.60 -8.73 1.72
CA ARG A 36 -7.35 -7.57 2.21
C ARG A 36 -6.38 -6.48 2.64
N ILE A 37 -6.52 -5.29 2.08
CA ILE A 37 -5.73 -4.12 2.44
C ILE A 37 -6.67 -3.05 3.00
N TYR A 38 -6.34 -2.53 4.18
CA TYR A 38 -6.99 -1.36 4.76
C TYR A 38 -5.93 -0.45 5.35
N SER A 39 -6.18 0.86 5.40
CA SER A 39 -5.22 1.81 5.94
C SER A 39 -5.90 2.79 6.88
N LYS A 40 -5.12 3.30 7.83
CA LYS A 40 -5.46 4.49 8.61
C LYS A 40 -4.95 5.76 7.94
N TRP A 41 -4.41 5.63 6.73
CA TRP A 41 -3.72 6.69 6.04
C TRP A 41 -4.72 7.77 5.63
N GLU A 42 -4.73 8.87 6.39
CA GLU A 42 -5.60 10.00 6.09
C GLU A 42 -5.13 10.69 4.81
N ASN A 43 -6.04 10.82 3.85
CA ASN A 43 -5.90 11.80 2.79
C ASN A 43 -6.26 13.17 3.37
N SER A 44 -5.37 14.15 3.18
CA SER A 44 -5.51 15.51 3.71
C SER A 44 -6.70 16.30 3.14
N HIS A 45 -7.45 15.76 2.18
CA HIS A 45 -8.55 16.48 1.53
C HIS A 45 -9.92 15.79 1.49
N ASP A 46 -10.06 14.50 1.78
CA ASP A 46 -11.37 13.85 1.88
C ASP A 46 -11.21 12.39 2.35
N PHE A 47 -12.26 11.78 2.90
CA PHE A 47 -12.40 10.33 3.13
C PHE A 47 -12.33 9.46 1.85
N LYS A 48 -11.73 9.95 0.77
CA LYS A 48 -11.63 9.30 -0.54
C LYS A 48 -10.19 8.86 -0.79
N ILE A 49 -10.05 7.56 -1.09
CA ILE A 49 -8.80 6.95 -1.54
C ILE A 49 -8.40 7.61 -2.86
N THR A 50 -7.18 8.16 -2.94
CA THR A 50 -6.64 8.76 -4.17
C THR A 50 -6.21 7.68 -5.17
N LYS A 51 -6.03 8.06 -6.44
CA LYS A 51 -5.48 7.15 -7.46
C LYS A 51 -4.10 6.61 -7.06
N ASP A 52 -3.24 7.45 -6.49
CA ASP A 52 -1.91 7.05 -6.04
C ASP A 52 -1.99 6.07 -4.86
N MET A 53 -2.92 6.28 -3.91
CA MET A 53 -3.19 5.33 -2.84
C MET A 53 -3.67 3.98 -3.38
N TYR A 54 -4.58 3.98 -4.36
CA TYR A 54 -4.99 2.74 -5.03
C TYR A 54 -3.80 2.02 -5.68
N ALA A 55 -2.92 2.75 -6.38
CA ALA A 55 -1.74 2.17 -7.01
C ALA A 55 -0.75 1.58 -5.99
N ILE A 56 -0.58 2.23 -4.84
CA ILE A 56 0.22 1.71 -3.71
C ILE A 56 -0.38 0.38 -3.23
N TYR A 57 -1.69 0.34 -2.94
CA TYR A 57 -2.34 -0.87 -2.44
C TYR A 57 -2.29 -2.02 -3.45
N ASP A 58 -2.48 -1.73 -4.74
CA ASP A 58 -2.45 -2.75 -5.79
C ASP A 58 -1.05 -3.36 -5.94
N LYS A 59 0.00 -2.54 -5.96
CA LYS A 59 1.39 -3.00 -5.97
C LYS A 59 1.75 -3.87 -4.77
N ILE A 60 1.31 -3.48 -3.57
CA ILE A 60 1.49 -4.30 -2.35
C ILE A 60 0.80 -5.66 -2.51
N ALA A 61 -0.45 -5.68 -2.99
CA ALA A 61 -1.19 -6.91 -3.21
C ALA A 61 -0.52 -7.81 -4.26
N GLU A 62 -0.03 -7.25 -5.37
CA GLU A 62 0.72 -7.98 -6.39
C GLU A 62 2.01 -8.58 -5.86
N CYS A 63 2.76 -7.86 -5.02
CA CYS A 63 3.98 -8.36 -4.39
C CYS A 63 3.67 -9.58 -3.50
N ILE A 64 2.65 -9.46 -2.65
CA ILE A 64 2.27 -10.53 -1.72
C ILE A 64 1.77 -11.78 -2.46
N LYS A 65 1.02 -11.63 -3.55
CA LYS A 65 0.55 -12.76 -4.38
C LYS A 65 1.68 -13.56 -5.03
N LYS A 66 2.89 -13.00 -5.14
CA LYS A 66 4.07 -13.67 -5.74
C LYS A 66 4.86 -14.51 -4.73
N ILE A 67 4.53 -14.41 -3.44
CA ILE A 67 5.13 -15.15 -2.33
C ILE A 67 4.19 -16.26 -1.91
#